data_AF-A0A4Q6XUS8-F1
#
_entry.id   AF-A0A4Q6XUS8-F1
#
_cell.length_a   1.000
_cell.length_b   1.000
_cell.length_c   1.000
_cell.angle_alpha   90.00
_cell.angle_beta   90.00
_cell.angle_gamma   90.00
#
_symmetry.space_group_name_H-M   'P 1'
#
loop_
_entity.id
_entity.type
_entity.pdbx_description
1 polymer ?
#
loop_
_entity_poly.entity_id
_entity_poly.type
_entity_poly.pdbx_seq_one_letter_code
_entity_poly.pdbx_strand_id
1 'polypeptide(L)'
;MEPRRRLLPPRGSRGNRWSSRIRRWQVRKPWLRFPPSLKVRLVSRDHAKAIADTGGIIGVWHLFPTMKDYVVGIREMVDVVGVDHVGMGSDSPISPDRVVSARNPNGNFSTNHMWPDQDSGFLYAVVGEMLIQRFTAQEIEKITGENYCRVFSAVTSGRG
;
A
#
# COMPACT_ATOMS: atom_id res chain seq x y z
N MET A 1 -55.83 27.62 13.09
CA MET A 1 -55.21 26.32 13.40
C MET A 1 -53.92 26.22 12.61
N GLU A 2 -52.78 26.50 13.25
CA GLU A 2 -51.44 26.42 12.66
C GLU A 2 -50.76 25.10 13.10
N PRO A 3 -50.07 24.34 12.23
CA PRO A 3 -49.39 23.13 12.67
C PRO A 3 -48.01 23.46 13.29
N ARG A 4 -47.74 22.91 14.48
CA ARG A 4 -46.43 23.03 15.16
C ARG A 4 -45.33 22.37 14.33
N ARG A 5 -44.32 23.14 13.93
CA ARG A 5 -43.06 22.60 13.38
C ARG A 5 -42.33 21.79 14.47
N ARG A 6 -42.05 20.52 14.17
CA ARG A 6 -41.23 19.63 15.00
C ARG A 6 -39.76 20.00 14.81
N LEU A 7 -39.11 20.54 15.84
CA LEU A 7 -37.68 20.84 15.84
C LEU A 7 -36.88 19.53 15.76
N LEU A 8 -36.00 19.42 14.77
CA LEU A 8 -35.01 18.34 14.70
C LEU A 8 -33.92 18.58 15.75
N PRO A 9 -33.40 17.54 16.42
CA PRO A 9 -32.32 17.70 17.40
C PRO A 9 -31.01 18.14 16.71
N PRO A 10 -30.10 18.82 17.44
CA PRO A 10 -28.87 19.33 16.86
C PRO A 10 -27.97 18.18 16.39
N ARG A 11 -27.26 18.41 15.28
CA ARG A 11 -26.25 17.48 14.74
C ARG A 11 -25.19 17.21 15.80
N GLY A 12 -25.28 16.05 16.45
CA GLY A 12 -24.24 15.53 17.33
C GLY A 12 -22.91 15.42 16.58
N SER A 13 -21.84 15.85 17.25
CA SER A 13 -20.46 15.79 16.78
C SER A 13 -20.11 14.38 16.28
N ARG A 14 -19.47 14.31 15.11
CA ARG A 14 -18.90 13.09 14.53
C ARG A 14 -17.70 12.60 15.35
N GLY A 15 -17.94 12.22 16.61
CA GLY A 15 -16.97 11.56 17.45
C GLY A 15 -16.72 10.12 17.00
N ASN A 16 -15.48 9.82 16.64
CA ASN A 16 -14.78 8.55 16.88
C ASN A 16 -15.35 7.25 16.25
N ARG A 17 -16.10 7.35 15.14
CA ARG A 17 -16.45 6.17 14.32
C ARG A 17 -15.23 5.59 13.56
N TRP A 18 -14.19 6.40 13.37
CA TRP A 18 -12.95 6.03 12.67
C TRP A 18 -11.96 5.21 13.53
N SER A 19 -11.75 5.58 14.81
CA SER A 19 -10.88 4.82 15.74
C SER A 19 -11.43 3.41 16.02
N SER A 20 -12.75 3.28 16.04
CA SER A 20 -13.49 2.02 16.15
C SER A 20 -13.29 1.08 14.94
N ARG A 21 -13.05 1.67 13.76
CA ARG A 21 -12.71 0.92 12.54
C ARG A 21 -11.26 0.44 12.58
N ILE A 22 -10.31 1.28 13.02
CA ILE A 22 -8.88 0.97 13.14
C ILE A 22 -8.62 -0.20 14.11
N ARG A 23 -9.22 -0.19 15.30
CA ARG A 23 -9.11 -1.32 16.25
C ARG A 23 -9.69 -2.62 15.68
N ARG A 24 -10.78 -2.53 14.91
CA ARG A 24 -11.38 -3.69 14.22
C ARG A 24 -10.57 -4.13 12.99
N TRP A 25 -9.74 -3.25 12.46
CA TRP A 25 -8.88 -3.45 11.29
C TRP A 25 -7.63 -4.27 11.62
N GLN A 26 -6.93 -3.92 12.72
CA GLN A 26 -5.79 -4.69 13.23
C GLN A 26 -6.17 -6.09 13.73
N VAL A 27 -7.41 -6.27 14.19
CA VAL A 27 -7.93 -7.54 14.71
C VAL A 27 -8.36 -8.51 13.58
N ARG A 28 -8.60 -8.04 12.36
CA ARG A 28 -9.12 -8.87 11.24
C ARG A 28 -8.09 -9.32 10.20
N LYS A 29 -6.80 -8.97 10.32
CA LYS A 29 -5.74 -9.40 9.39
C LYS A 29 -4.68 -10.25 10.11
N PRO A 30 -4.88 -11.57 10.25
CA PRO A 30 -3.97 -12.48 10.95
C PRO A 30 -2.52 -12.47 10.42
N TRP A 31 -2.32 -12.08 9.17
CA TRP A 31 -1.01 -11.98 8.50
C TRP A 31 -0.22 -10.71 8.83
N LEU A 32 -0.80 -9.72 9.52
CA LEU A 32 -0.05 -8.59 10.09
C LEU A 32 0.74 -8.99 11.37
N ARG A 33 0.97 -10.28 11.59
CA ARG A 33 1.73 -10.81 12.73
C ARG A 33 3.23 -10.76 12.43
N PHE A 34 3.71 -9.56 12.12
CA PHE A 34 5.13 -9.30 11.97
C PHE A 34 5.87 -9.53 13.30
N PRO A 35 7.09 -10.11 13.28
CA PRO A 35 7.98 -10.05 14.43
C PRO A 35 8.15 -8.58 14.87
N PRO A 36 8.35 -8.30 16.17
CA PRO A 36 8.48 -6.93 16.68
C PRO A 36 9.48 -6.06 15.90
N SER A 37 10.58 -6.67 15.43
CA SER A 37 11.62 -6.03 14.61
C SER A 37 11.15 -5.56 13.23
N LEU A 38 10.11 -6.17 12.65
CA LEU A 38 9.52 -5.71 11.39
C LEU A 38 8.42 -4.67 11.61
N LYS A 39 7.74 -4.69 12.77
CA LYS A 39 6.72 -3.67 13.09
C LYS A 39 7.32 -2.26 13.15
N VAL A 40 8.55 -2.12 13.65
CA VAL A 40 9.24 -0.82 13.70
C VAL A 40 9.63 -0.27 12.32
N ARG A 41 9.61 -1.11 11.28
CA ARG A 41 9.89 -0.72 9.89
C ARG A 41 8.62 -0.27 9.14
N LEU A 42 7.44 -0.41 9.75
CA LEU A 42 6.18 0.01 9.14
C LEU A 42 5.98 1.52 9.29
N VAL A 43 5.46 2.14 8.24
CA VAL A 43 5.07 3.56 8.26
C VAL A 43 3.72 3.72 8.96
N SER A 44 3.62 4.70 9.88
CA SER A 44 2.34 5.08 10.48
C SER A 44 1.52 5.94 9.50
N ARG A 45 0.20 6.09 9.74
CA ARG A 45 -0.64 6.95 8.90
C ARG A 45 -0.15 8.40 8.89
N ASP A 46 0.24 8.91 10.04
CA ASP A 46 0.70 10.30 10.19
C ASP A 46 2.07 10.51 9.53
N HIS A 47 2.96 9.53 9.63
CA HIS A 47 4.24 9.58 8.93
C HIS A 47 4.07 9.48 7.41
N ALA A 48 3.18 8.62 6.92
CA ALA A 48 2.88 8.51 5.49
C ALA A 48 2.31 9.83 4.94
N LYS A 49 1.41 10.49 5.67
CA LYS A 49 0.91 11.82 5.31
C LYS A 49 2.01 12.87 5.32
N ALA A 50 2.86 12.88 6.34
CA ALA A 50 3.98 13.81 6.40
C ALA A 50 4.90 13.67 5.16
N ILE A 51 5.16 12.45 4.68
CA ILE A 51 5.91 12.22 3.42
C ILE A 51 5.13 12.74 2.21
N ALA A 52 3.82 12.49 2.15
CA ALA A 52 2.98 12.95 1.05
C ALA A 52 2.92 14.49 0.98
N ASP A 53 2.81 15.16 2.13
CA ASP A 53 2.77 16.63 2.25
C ASP A 53 4.04 17.30 1.72
N THR A 54 5.19 16.59 1.67
CA THR A 54 6.41 17.10 1.02
C THR A 54 6.47 16.86 -0.49
N GLY A 55 5.42 16.30 -1.11
CA GLY A 55 5.46 15.83 -2.49
C GLY A 55 6.12 14.46 -2.68
N GLY A 56 6.47 13.77 -1.59
CA GLY A 56 7.21 12.51 -1.59
C GLY A 56 6.41 11.29 -2.06
N ILE A 57 7.03 10.11 -1.99
CA ILE A 57 6.44 8.83 -2.40
C ILE A 57 6.72 7.74 -1.35
N ILE A 58 5.74 6.86 -1.14
CA ILE A 58 5.88 5.66 -0.31
C ILE A 58 5.84 4.42 -1.21
N GLY A 59 6.98 3.73 -1.31
CA GLY A 59 7.05 2.41 -1.94
C GLY A 59 6.48 1.33 -1.02
N VAL A 60 5.37 0.72 -1.41
CA VAL A 60 4.77 -0.38 -0.63
C VAL A 60 5.62 -1.63 -0.80
N TRP A 61 6.16 -2.13 0.32
CA TRP A 61 6.98 -3.34 0.34
C TRP A 61 6.11 -4.61 0.25
N HIS A 62 6.50 -5.61 -0.54
CA HIS A 62 5.77 -6.88 -0.76
C HIS A 62 5.60 -7.83 0.45
N LEU A 63 5.61 -7.34 1.69
CA LEU A 63 5.44 -8.15 2.91
C LEU A 63 4.01 -8.70 3.12
N PHE A 64 3.43 -9.30 2.09
CA PHE A 64 2.07 -9.81 2.03
C PHE A 64 2.10 -11.29 1.63
N PRO A 65 1.23 -12.12 2.23
CA PRO A 65 1.24 -13.56 1.99
C PRO A 65 0.84 -13.91 0.56
N THR A 66 0.07 -13.05 -0.11
CA THR A 66 -0.36 -13.23 -1.50
C THR A 66 -0.24 -11.93 -2.29
N MET A 67 -0.14 -12.04 -3.61
CA MET A 67 -0.21 -10.92 -4.54
C MET A 67 -1.50 -10.11 -4.36
N LYS A 68 -2.63 -10.79 -4.17
CA LYS A 68 -3.92 -10.15 -3.89
C LYS A 68 -3.87 -9.26 -2.66
N ASP A 69 -3.28 -9.77 -1.57
CA ASP A 69 -3.10 -9.00 -0.33
C ASP A 69 -2.15 -7.81 -0.51
N TYR A 70 -1.11 -7.96 -1.35
CA TYR A 70 -0.23 -6.86 -1.72
C TYR A 70 -0.97 -5.73 -2.43
N VAL A 71 -1.79 -6.05 -3.44
CA VAL A 71 -2.59 -5.05 -4.16
C VAL A 71 -3.64 -4.39 -3.25
N VAL A 72 -4.23 -5.15 -2.31
CA VAL A 72 -5.08 -4.58 -1.25
C VAL A 72 -4.28 -3.60 -0.40
N GLY A 73 -3.06 -3.94 0.00
CA GLY A 73 -2.17 -3.05 0.74
C GLY A 73 -1.81 -1.76 -0.01
N ILE A 74 -1.60 -1.86 -1.33
CA ILE A 74 -1.42 -0.68 -2.19
C ILE A 74 -2.66 0.21 -2.15
N ARG A 75 -3.86 -0.36 -2.35
CA ARG A 75 -5.13 0.41 -2.28
C ARG A 75 -5.29 1.09 -0.92
N GLU A 76 -4.96 0.39 0.16
CA GLU A 76 -5.02 0.91 1.52
C GLU A 76 -4.07 2.10 1.72
N MET A 77 -2.89 2.10 1.09
CA MET A 77 -1.98 3.24 1.09
C MET A 77 -2.52 4.40 0.23
N VAL A 78 -3.09 4.11 -0.94
CA VAL A 78 -3.76 5.10 -1.78
C VAL A 78 -4.88 5.81 -1.00
N ASP A 79 -5.68 5.08 -0.21
CA ASP A 79 -6.71 5.65 0.67
C ASP A 79 -6.14 6.51 1.82
N VAL A 80 -4.84 6.43 2.08
CA VAL A 80 -4.16 7.22 3.13
C VAL A 80 -3.59 8.51 2.58
N VAL A 81 -2.83 8.43 1.48
CA VAL A 81 -1.99 9.52 0.97
C VAL A 81 -2.36 10.01 -0.42
N GLY A 82 -3.28 9.33 -1.12
CA GLY A 82 -3.60 9.58 -2.52
C GLY A 82 -2.64 8.89 -3.49
N VAL A 83 -3.13 8.59 -4.70
CA VAL A 83 -2.41 7.78 -5.69
C VAL A 83 -1.08 8.41 -6.13
N ASP A 84 -0.98 9.73 -6.07
CA ASP A 84 0.21 10.50 -6.44
C ASP A 84 1.40 10.28 -5.49
N HIS A 85 1.22 9.60 -4.36
CA HIS A 85 2.24 9.41 -3.33
C HIS A 85 2.53 7.93 -3.05
N VAL A 86 2.09 7.03 -3.93
CA VAL A 86 2.26 5.58 -3.78
C VAL A 86 3.12 5.02 -4.91
N GLY A 87 4.04 4.13 -4.55
CA GLY A 87 4.84 3.34 -5.49
C GLY A 87 4.92 1.88 -5.06
N MET A 88 5.54 1.04 -5.89
CA MET A 88 5.86 -0.35 -5.56
C MET A 88 7.31 -0.50 -5.08
N GLY A 89 7.51 -1.31 -4.05
CA GLY A 89 8.85 -1.70 -3.58
C GLY A 89 8.94 -3.21 -3.45
N SER A 90 9.70 -3.88 -4.30
CA SER A 90 9.92 -5.30 -4.11
C SER A 90 10.98 -5.55 -3.05
N ASP A 91 12.15 -4.91 -3.04
CA ASP A 91 13.24 -5.30 -2.10
C ASP A 91 13.44 -6.83 -2.12
N SER A 92 13.55 -7.33 -3.36
CA SER A 92 13.72 -8.74 -3.73
C SER A 92 14.88 -8.84 -4.71
N PRO A 93 15.60 -9.97 -4.74
CA PRO A 93 16.71 -10.16 -5.68
C PRO A 93 16.15 -10.38 -7.10
N ILE A 94 16.83 -9.80 -8.08
CA ILE A 94 16.48 -9.99 -9.50
C ILE A 94 16.74 -11.43 -9.94
N SER A 95 17.88 -12.00 -9.52
CA SER A 95 18.20 -13.41 -9.73
C SER A 95 17.67 -14.28 -8.58
N PRO A 96 17.40 -15.57 -8.81
CA PRO A 96 17.04 -16.49 -7.74
C PRO A 96 18.07 -16.46 -6.61
N ASP A 97 17.61 -16.12 -5.42
CA ASP A 97 18.35 -16.38 -4.20
C ASP A 97 18.34 -17.89 -3.96
N ARG A 98 19.53 -18.49 -3.98
CA ARG A 98 19.70 -19.93 -3.74
C ARG A 98 19.91 -20.25 -2.26
N VAL A 99 19.91 -19.24 -1.40
CA VAL A 99 20.00 -19.43 0.05
C VAL A 99 18.63 -19.81 0.58
N VAL A 100 18.53 -21.03 1.10
CA VAL A 100 17.35 -21.47 1.84
C VAL A 100 17.26 -20.67 3.13
N SER A 101 16.15 -19.97 3.32
CA SER A 101 15.88 -19.18 4.52
C SER A 101 14.41 -19.27 4.89
N ALA A 102 14.04 -18.76 6.07
CA ALA A 102 12.63 -18.66 6.46
C ALA A 102 11.78 -17.84 5.47
N ARG A 103 12.41 -16.93 4.68
CA ARG A 103 11.76 -16.16 3.61
C ARG A 103 11.84 -16.83 2.23
N ASN A 104 12.72 -17.82 2.08
CA ASN A 104 12.99 -18.52 0.84
C ASN A 104 13.14 -20.03 1.11
N PRO A 105 12.07 -20.72 1.52
CA PRO A 105 12.16 -22.12 1.95
C PRO A 105 12.62 -23.07 0.83
N ASN A 106 12.46 -22.67 -0.43
CA ASN A 106 12.75 -23.49 -1.60
C ASN A 106 14.02 -23.07 -2.35
N GLY A 107 14.77 -22.07 -1.87
CA GLY A 107 16.00 -21.60 -2.53
C GLY A 107 15.76 -21.07 -3.96
N ASN A 108 14.60 -20.47 -4.22
CA ASN A 108 14.22 -19.94 -5.53
C ASN A 108 13.48 -18.59 -5.46
N PHE A 109 13.60 -17.87 -4.34
CA PHE A 109 13.01 -16.55 -4.18
C PHE A 109 13.68 -15.56 -5.13
N SER A 110 12.87 -14.91 -5.96
CA SER A 110 13.28 -13.79 -6.82
C SER A 110 12.08 -12.89 -7.06
N THR A 111 12.33 -11.69 -7.58
CA THR A 111 11.27 -10.72 -7.93
C THR A 111 10.15 -11.39 -8.75
N ASN A 112 10.50 -12.20 -9.76
CA ASN A 112 9.53 -12.84 -10.65
C ASN A 112 8.92 -14.15 -10.13
N HIS A 113 9.35 -14.63 -8.95
CA HIS A 113 8.85 -15.85 -8.29
C HIS A 113 8.53 -15.55 -6.83
N MET A 114 7.94 -14.38 -6.58
CA MET A 114 7.75 -13.86 -5.24
C MET A 114 6.64 -14.59 -4.47
N TRP A 115 5.66 -15.14 -5.20
CA TRP A 115 4.57 -15.94 -4.66
C TRP A 115 4.52 -17.32 -5.36
N PRO A 116 4.13 -18.39 -4.65
CA PRO A 116 4.19 -19.76 -5.19
C PRO A 116 3.44 -19.98 -6.51
N ASP A 117 2.32 -19.28 -6.70
CA ASP A 117 1.43 -19.45 -7.85
C ASP A 117 1.67 -18.39 -8.95
N GLN A 118 2.88 -17.82 -9.03
CA GLN A 118 3.17 -16.70 -9.92
C GLN A 118 4.55 -16.84 -10.59
N ASP A 119 4.55 -16.97 -11.93
CA ASP A 119 5.74 -17.09 -12.78
C ASP A 119 5.74 -16.09 -13.98
N SER A 120 4.63 -15.39 -14.21
CA SER A 120 4.44 -14.40 -15.29
C SER A 120 5.29 -13.11 -15.21
N GLY A 121 6.16 -13.01 -14.21
CA GLY A 121 6.90 -11.79 -13.86
C GLY A 121 6.15 -10.84 -12.93
N PHE A 122 6.88 -10.22 -11.99
CA PHE A 122 6.31 -9.43 -10.89
C PHE A 122 5.35 -8.34 -11.36
N LEU A 123 5.81 -7.50 -12.29
CA LEU A 123 5.06 -6.34 -12.74
C LEU A 123 3.76 -6.77 -13.44
N TYR A 124 3.82 -7.78 -14.30
CA TYR A 124 2.65 -8.29 -15.02
C TYR A 124 1.61 -8.87 -14.07
N ALA A 125 2.06 -9.67 -13.09
CA ALA A 125 1.17 -10.26 -12.10
C ALA A 125 0.46 -9.18 -11.26
N VAL A 126 1.22 -8.22 -10.73
CA VAL A 126 0.66 -7.15 -9.90
C VAL A 126 -0.28 -6.24 -10.71
N VAL A 127 0.07 -5.89 -11.95
CA VAL A 127 -0.81 -5.10 -12.83
C VAL A 127 -2.10 -5.87 -13.16
N GLY A 128 -2.01 -7.17 -13.44
CA GLY A 128 -3.18 -8.02 -13.67
C GLY A 128 -4.13 -8.01 -12.47
N GLU A 129 -3.59 -8.16 -11.26
CA GLU A 129 -4.37 -8.11 -10.03
C GLU A 129 -4.92 -6.71 -9.73
N MET A 130 -4.18 -5.64 -10.05
CA MET A 130 -4.68 -4.26 -9.96
C MET A 130 -5.91 -4.04 -10.84
N LEU A 131 -5.90 -4.55 -12.07
CA LEU A 131 -7.06 -4.48 -12.97
C LEU A 131 -8.26 -5.24 -12.42
N ILE A 132 -8.04 -6.44 -11.85
CA ILE A 132 -9.08 -7.23 -11.17
C ILE A 132 -9.67 -6.42 -10.00
N GLN A 133 -8.83 -5.74 -9.22
CA GLN A 133 -9.21 -4.88 -8.09
C GLN A 133 -9.61 -3.46 -8.50
N ARG A 134 -9.90 -3.23 -9.78
CA ARG A 134 -10.49 -2.00 -10.33
C ARG A 134 -9.62 -0.76 -10.18
N PHE A 135 -8.30 -0.91 -10.20
CA PHE A 135 -7.43 0.22 -10.50
C PHE A 135 -7.63 0.71 -11.94
N THR A 136 -7.59 2.02 -12.15
CA THR A 136 -7.61 2.58 -13.51
C THR A 136 -6.21 2.49 -14.14
N ALA A 137 -6.13 2.57 -15.47
CA ALA A 137 -4.84 2.62 -16.17
C ALA A 137 -3.95 3.76 -15.66
N GLN A 138 -4.53 4.95 -15.43
CA GLN A 138 -3.81 6.10 -14.90
C GLN A 138 -3.31 5.88 -13.46
N GLU A 139 -4.08 5.22 -12.61
CA GLU A 139 -3.59 4.86 -11.26
C GLU A 139 -2.42 3.87 -11.35
N ILE A 140 -2.49 2.91 -12.27
CA ILE A 140 -1.44 1.91 -12.48
C ILE A 140 -0.16 2.58 -12.99
N GLU A 141 -0.22 3.46 -13.97
CA GLU A 141 0.94 4.21 -14.50
C GLU A 141 1.67 4.99 -13.38
N LYS A 142 0.89 5.68 -12.54
CA LYS A 142 1.39 6.38 -11.35
C LYS A 142 2.12 5.47 -10.38
N ILE A 143 1.47 4.39 -9.96
CA ILE A 143 1.99 3.49 -8.92
C ILE A 143 3.18 2.67 -9.42
N THR A 144 3.18 2.29 -10.69
CA THR A 144 4.22 1.42 -11.25
C THR A 144 5.51 2.14 -11.57
N GLY A 145 5.49 3.46 -11.81
CA GLY A 145 6.73 4.20 -12.10
C GLY A 145 6.62 5.70 -12.24
N GLU A 146 5.50 6.27 -12.70
CA GLU A 146 5.43 7.72 -12.97
C GLU A 146 5.66 8.55 -11.70
N ASN A 147 5.16 8.13 -10.53
CA ASN A 147 5.43 8.83 -9.27
C ASN A 147 6.92 8.81 -8.90
N TYR A 148 7.62 7.69 -9.16
CA TYR A 148 9.07 7.62 -8.94
C TYR A 148 9.81 8.57 -9.88
N CYS A 149 9.44 8.60 -11.16
CA CYS A 149 10.01 9.52 -12.13
C CYS A 149 9.80 10.98 -11.71
N ARG A 150 8.59 11.36 -11.28
CA ARG A 150 8.29 12.71 -10.79
C ARG A 150 9.20 13.12 -9.64
N VAL A 151 9.33 12.27 -8.62
CA VAL A 151 10.17 12.55 -7.45
C VAL A 151 11.65 12.59 -7.85
N PHE A 152 12.11 11.64 -8.68
CA PHE A 152 13.49 11.60 -9.17
C PHE A 152 13.86 12.86 -9.96
N SER A 153 13.01 13.30 -10.88
CA SER A 153 13.18 14.56 -11.60
C SER A 153 13.26 15.74 -10.62
N ALA A 154 12.30 15.89 -9.70
CA ALA A 154 12.29 17.00 -8.75
C ALA A 154 13.57 17.11 -7.91
N VAL A 155 14.18 15.98 -7.51
CA VAL A 155 15.42 15.99 -6.69
C VAL A 155 16.71 16.11 -7.52
N THR A 156 16.64 15.95 -8.84
CA THR A 156 17.81 16.01 -9.75
C THR A 156 17.85 17.25 -10.64
N SER A 157 16.71 17.92 -10.88
CA SER A 157 16.62 19.10 -11.76
C SER A 157 17.50 20.30 -11.36
N GLY A 158 18.04 20.35 -10.14
CA GLY A 158 18.96 21.39 -9.68
C GLY A 158 20.45 21.02 -9.73
N ARG A 159 20.83 19.90 -10.38
CA ARG A 159 22.21 19.37 -10.41
C ARG A 159 22.81 19.29 -11.83
N GLY A 160 22.22 20.01 -12.79
CA GLY A 160 22.69 20.09 -14.19
C GLY A 160 23.46 21.36 -14.48
#